data_AF-A0AAD9VW33-F1
#
_entry.id   AF-A0AAD9VW33-F1
#
_cell.length_a   1.000
_cell.length_b   1.000
_cell.length_c   1.000
_cell.angle_alpha   90.00
_cell.angle_beta   90.00
_cell.angle_gamma   90.00
#
_symmetry.space_group_name_H-M   'P 1'
#
loop_
_entity.id
_entity.type
_entity.pdbx_description
1 polymer ?
#
loop_
_entity_poly.entity_id
_entity_poly.type
_entity_poly.pdbx_seq_one_letter_code
_entity_poly.pdbx_strand_id
1 'polypeptide(L)'
;MPGDCENEAFLAYKNDSRMPCRYGAKCYQKNPLHHEKYKHPPKKKDEKATQKKQTGSKRKIEEPNCDREESETISLPNNLETEETHLGTKSNDEKVIENIEQEIKEESTISHNNSNSADDDSFTILSPDNMEENILNLFLVKMPEDFYQLYEFCKLTSNEDPLKTLKPINLYLVGPYDILNCKLKSFKNNDKEKYLRHWRYYYDPPEFQTIIRGDKDGLHFGYWRDEITEKPIFVAKNKADVNCVIEPVAENIFGTINNCIEDALKVANLFEKPSISQLHKRLKEFAHKHNITLERKTDKMRSRERKVVARTFHKAGIVVPYNKKTQLGYRELAVMDKELQKILKDIDEAGSSEERKKAMSKLDEIVRLATIAADECDFGTCLELAHDLFSSGSVHVEKIALQMFSIAYTHLDRLGFLEIVKAHLKDRKRGTDLSVI
;
A
#
# COMPACT_ATOMS: atom_id res chain seq x y z
N MET A 1 -33.36 45.90 18.37
CA MET A 1 -33.54 44.78 19.30
C MET A 1 -32.98 43.51 18.68
N PRO A 2 -31.68 43.17 18.88
CA PRO A 2 -31.10 41.88 18.49
C PRO A 2 -30.50 41.13 19.70
N GLY A 3 -31.21 41.10 20.84
CA GLY A 3 -30.71 40.55 22.11
C GLY A 3 -31.27 39.19 22.53
N ASP A 4 -32.33 38.70 21.87
CA ASP A 4 -33.10 37.56 22.41
C ASP A 4 -32.64 36.19 21.89
N CYS A 5 -31.98 36.12 20.73
CA CYS A 5 -31.63 34.84 20.08
C CYS A 5 -30.32 34.20 20.63
N GLU A 6 -29.37 35.00 21.11
CA GLU A 6 -28.13 34.47 21.71
C GLU A 6 -28.35 33.89 23.11
N ASN A 7 -29.34 34.40 23.84
CA ASN A 7 -29.70 33.91 25.17
C ASN A 7 -30.35 32.53 25.13
N GLU A 8 -31.22 32.25 24.15
CA GLU A 8 -31.88 30.94 24.01
C GLU A 8 -30.89 29.80 23.70
N ALA A 9 -29.94 30.02 22.79
CA ALA A 9 -28.95 28.99 22.41
C ALA A 9 -28.02 28.63 23.58
N PHE A 10 -27.68 29.61 24.43
CA PHE A 10 -26.86 29.38 25.61
C PHE A 10 -27.64 28.71 26.75
N LEU A 11 -28.93 29.04 26.91
CA LEU A 11 -29.86 28.35 27.81
C LEU A 11 -30.04 26.87 27.41
N ALA A 12 -30.19 26.59 26.10
CA ALA A 12 -30.26 25.22 25.58
C ALA A 12 -28.98 24.42 25.88
N TYR A 13 -27.79 25.03 25.73
CA TYR A 13 -26.52 24.39 26.08
C TYR A 13 -26.38 24.07 27.59
N LYS A 14 -26.88 24.96 28.46
CA LYS A 14 -26.88 24.71 29.91
C LYS A 14 -27.81 23.58 30.30
N ASN A 15 -28.98 23.47 29.65
CA ASN A 15 -29.99 22.46 29.94
C ASN A 15 -29.74 21.10 29.25
N ASP A 16 -28.72 21.02 28.39
CA ASP A 16 -28.30 19.79 27.73
C ASP A 16 -27.58 18.84 28.70
N SER A 17 -28.09 17.62 28.85
CA SER A 17 -27.57 16.60 29.77
C SER A 17 -26.29 15.88 29.28
N ARG A 18 -25.83 16.14 28.05
CA ARG A 18 -24.59 15.56 27.50
C ARG A 18 -23.35 16.16 28.17
N MET A 19 -22.23 15.41 28.14
CA MET A 19 -20.97 15.88 28.72
C MET A 19 -20.36 17.03 27.89
N PRO A 20 -19.82 18.09 28.48
CA PRO A 20 -19.19 19.16 27.70
C PRO A 20 -17.95 18.63 26.96
N CYS A 21 -17.85 18.91 25.66
CA CYS A 21 -16.68 18.54 24.87
C CYS A 21 -15.44 19.30 25.37
N ARG A 22 -14.32 18.59 25.56
CA ARG A 22 -13.01 19.17 25.94
C ARG A 22 -12.52 20.27 25.00
N TYR A 23 -12.90 20.20 23.72
CA TYR A 23 -12.48 21.15 22.68
C TYR A 23 -13.52 22.27 22.41
N GLY A 24 -14.68 22.23 23.08
CA GLY A 24 -15.71 23.28 23.01
C GLY A 24 -16.08 23.71 21.59
N ALA A 25 -16.26 25.03 21.37
CA ALA A 25 -16.63 25.58 20.05
C ALA A 25 -15.59 25.34 18.93
N LYS A 26 -14.37 24.90 19.28
CA LYS A 26 -13.26 24.60 18.36
C LYS A 26 -13.11 23.10 18.06
N CYS A 27 -14.04 22.27 18.54
CA CYS A 27 -14.04 20.84 18.22
C CYS A 27 -14.19 20.60 16.71
N TYR A 28 -13.30 19.77 16.16
CA TYR A 28 -13.23 19.41 14.74
C TYR A 28 -13.92 18.07 14.42
N GLN A 29 -14.31 17.30 15.45
CA GLN A 29 -15.01 16.02 15.27
C GLN A 29 -16.41 16.23 14.68
N LYS A 30 -16.70 15.57 13.55
CA LYS A 30 -17.99 15.62 12.84
C LYS A 30 -18.82 14.33 12.96
N ASN A 31 -18.30 13.31 13.64
CA ASN A 31 -18.95 12.01 13.80
C ASN A 31 -20.27 12.13 14.62
N PRO A 32 -21.42 11.61 14.16
CA PRO A 32 -22.68 11.60 14.90
C PRO A 32 -22.57 11.08 16.34
N LEU A 33 -21.81 10.01 16.58
CA LEU A 33 -21.66 9.41 17.92
C LEU A 33 -20.96 10.35 18.92
N HIS A 34 -20.05 11.20 18.43
CA HIS A 34 -19.41 12.22 19.25
C HIS A 34 -20.41 13.29 19.68
N HIS A 35 -21.26 13.74 18.75
CA HIS A 35 -22.29 14.74 19.03
C HIS A 35 -23.44 14.17 19.87
N GLU A 36 -23.66 12.86 19.90
CA GLU A 36 -24.58 12.21 20.84
C GLU A 36 -24.04 12.19 22.28
N LYS A 37 -22.72 12.00 22.45
CA LYS A 37 -22.10 11.93 23.79
C LYS A 37 -21.69 13.30 24.35
N TYR A 38 -21.28 14.23 23.49
CA TYR A 38 -20.68 15.50 23.90
C TYR A 38 -21.42 16.74 23.37
N LYS A 39 -21.67 17.71 24.26
CA LYS A 39 -22.25 19.01 23.92
C LYS A 39 -21.17 20.06 23.63
N HIS A 40 -21.49 20.97 22.71
CA HIS A 40 -20.61 22.05 22.27
C HIS A 40 -21.30 23.41 22.47
N PRO A 41 -20.59 24.44 22.96
CA PRO A 41 -21.16 25.77 23.11
C PRO A 41 -21.41 26.43 21.75
N PRO A 42 -22.44 27.28 21.62
CA PRO A 42 -22.75 27.99 20.38
C PRO A 42 -21.58 28.89 19.94
N LYS A 43 -21.27 28.88 18.63
CA LYS A 43 -20.21 29.72 18.04
C LYS A 43 -20.68 31.18 18.04
N LYS A 44 -19.92 32.10 18.65
CA LYS A 44 -20.12 33.54 18.48
C LYS A 44 -19.92 33.89 17.01
N LYS A 45 -20.89 34.58 16.41
CA LYS A 45 -20.74 35.10 15.05
C LYS A 45 -19.86 36.34 15.14
N ASP A 46 -18.60 36.23 14.74
CA ASP A 46 -17.85 37.41 14.32
C ASP A 46 -18.47 37.88 13.00
N GLU A 47 -18.92 39.13 12.96
CA GLU A 47 -19.46 39.77 11.76
C GLU A 47 -18.39 39.84 10.67
N LYS A 48 -18.38 38.87 9.76
CA LYS A 48 -17.91 39.05 8.39
C LYS A 48 -18.96 38.52 7.41
N ALA A 49 -19.33 39.42 6.52
CA ALA A 49 -20.48 39.33 5.63
C ALA A 49 -20.63 37.99 4.90
N THR A 50 -21.79 37.38 5.10
CA THR A 50 -22.36 36.31 4.28
C THR A 50 -22.55 36.77 2.83
N GLN A 51 -21.99 36.04 1.86
CA GLN A 51 -22.66 35.83 0.59
C GLN A 51 -22.97 34.34 0.42
N LYS A 52 -24.27 34.03 0.53
CA LYS A 52 -24.85 32.74 0.15
C LYS A 52 -24.73 32.57 -1.36
N LYS A 53 -24.31 31.39 -1.84
CA LYS A 53 -24.61 30.93 -3.21
C LYS A 53 -25.53 29.72 -3.16
N GLN A 54 -26.75 29.92 -3.62
CA GLN A 54 -27.67 28.88 -4.07
C GLN A 54 -27.33 28.50 -5.52
N THR A 55 -27.48 27.20 -5.79
CA THR A 55 -27.83 26.50 -7.04
C THR A 55 -27.95 27.25 -8.38
N GLY A 56 -27.33 26.69 -9.43
CA GLY A 56 -27.94 26.60 -10.79
C GLY A 56 -27.17 27.15 -12.01
N SER A 57 -26.76 26.23 -12.90
CA SER A 57 -26.70 26.30 -14.39
C SER A 57 -25.68 27.20 -15.16
N LYS A 58 -24.85 26.50 -15.97
CA LYS A 58 -24.33 26.75 -17.35
C LYS A 58 -24.09 28.18 -17.89
N ARG A 59 -22.82 28.47 -18.29
CA ARG A 59 -22.29 28.85 -19.65
C ARG A 59 -20.94 29.59 -19.52
N LYS A 60 -19.86 29.05 -20.12
CA LYS A 60 -19.07 29.49 -21.31
C LYS A 60 -18.21 30.77 -21.19
N ILE A 61 -16.88 30.55 -21.22
CA ILE A 61 -15.74 31.20 -21.92
C ILE A 61 -15.60 32.74 -21.90
N GLU A 62 -14.46 33.26 -21.39
CA GLU A 62 -13.37 33.96 -22.12
C GLU A 62 -12.43 34.73 -21.16
N GLU A 63 -11.11 34.64 -21.40
CA GLU A 63 -10.04 35.43 -20.77
C GLU A 63 -10.08 36.89 -21.24
N PRO A 64 -9.47 37.83 -20.49
CA PRO A 64 -8.20 38.34 -21.00
C PRO A 64 -7.12 38.61 -19.93
N ASN A 65 -5.91 38.70 -20.47
CA ASN A 65 -4.60 38.90 -19.88
C ASN A 65 -4.27 40.40 -19.63
N CYS A 66 -3.45 40.71 -18.62
CA CYS A 66 -2.23 41.57 -18.66
C CYS A 66 -1.92 42.38 -17.37
N ASP A 67 -0.75 42.09 -16.81
CA ASP A 67 0.38 42.97 -16.41
C ASP A 67 0.25 44.20 -15.47
N ARG A 68 1.22 44.19 -14.52
CA ARG A 68 2.07 45.26 -13.95
C ARG A 68 1.94 45.64 -12.46
N GLU A 69 3.01 45.25 -11.73
CA GLU A 69 3.91 46.00 -10.82
C GLU A 69 3.41 47.24 -10.05
N GLU A 70 3.54 47.21 -8.71
CA GLU A 70 4.50 47.96 -7.85
C GLU A 70 4.02 47.87 -6.37
N SER A 71 4.82 47.29 -5.47
CA SER A 71 5.70 47.98 -4.51
C SER A 71 4.99 48.94 -3.56
N GLU A 72 4.92 48.58 -2.27
CA GLU A 72 5.14 49.56 -1.20
C GLU A 72 5.63 48.88 0.09
N THR A 73 6.86 49.25 0.45
CA THR A 73 7.59 49.00 1.69
C THR A 73 7.15 49.98 2.78
N ILE A 74 6.95 49.53 4.03
CA ILE A 74 7.10 50.39 5.22
C ILE A 74 7.88 49.64 6.31
N SER A 75 8.89 50.34 6.81
CA SER A 75 9.94 49.98 7.76
C SER A 75 9.54 50.19 9.24
N LEU A 76 9.91 49.21 10.07
CA LEU A 76 10.52 49.19 11.44
C LEU A 76 10.44 50.46 12.34
N PRO A 77 10.38 50.28 13.68
CA PRO A 77 11.63 50.20 14.46
C PRO A 77 11.69 49.15 15.59
N ASN A 78 12.94 48.76 15.87
CA ASN A 78 13.49 47.85 16.88
C ASN A 78 13.59 48.43 18.30
N ASN A 79 14.00 47.53 19.22
CA ASN A 79 14.64 47.68 20.55
C ASN A 79 13.70 47.53 21.77
N LEU A 80 13.99 46.75 22.84
CA LEU A 80 15.23 46.15 23.37
C LEU A 80 14.95 44.84 24.15
N GLU A 81 15.95 43.96 24.10
CA GLU A 81 16.57 43.19 25.20
C GLU A 81 16.06 41.80 25.65
N THR A 82 17.07 40.92 25.56
CA THR A 82 17.34 39.57 26.05
C THR A 82 17.01 39.28 27.51
N GLU A 83 16.37 38.14 27.76
CA GLU A 83 16.75 37.22 28.84
C GLU A 83 16.69 35.76 28.34
N GLU A 84 17.84 35.10 28.38
CA GLU A 84 18.03 33.68 28.09
C GLU A 84 17.52 32.83 29.26
N THR A 85 16.65 31.85 28.98
CA THR A 85 16.56 30.65 29.82
C THR A 85 16.49 29.40 28.94
N HIS A 86 17.54 28.60 29.05
CA HIS A 86 17.67 27.28 28.44
C HIS A 86 16.58 26.32 28.93
N LEU A 87 15.77 25.78 28.02
CA LEU A 87 15.21 24.44 28.14
C LEU A 87 15.42 23.70 26.82
N GLY A 88 16.51 22.91 26.78
CA GLY A 88 16.76 21.96 25.71
C GLY A 88 15.72 20.83 25.79
N THR A 89 14.93 20.66 24.73
CA THR A 89 14.09 19.48 24.57
C THR A 89 14.84 18.52 23.67
N LYS A 90 15.45 17.50 24.28
CA LYS A 90 15.95 16.32 23.56
C LYS A 90 14.75 15.56 22.98
N SER A 91 14.93 15.06 21.76
CA SER A 91 14.01 14.28 20.94
C SER A 91 13.23 13.21 21.71
N ASN A 92 11.89 13.24 21.58
CA ASN A 92 10.97 12.23 22.10
C ASN A 92 10.84 10.99 21.18
N ASP A 93 11.51 10.98 20.04
CA ASP A 93 11.30 9.98 18.99
C ASP A 93 11.90 8.61 19.34
N GLU A 94 13.03 8.54 20.07
CA GLU A 94 13.65 7.26 20.46
C GLU A 94 12.83 6.50 21.52
N LYS A 95 12.14 7.21 22.42
CA LYS A 95 11.36 6.58 23.50
C LYS A 95 10.04 5.98 23.02
N VAL A 96 9.46 6.55 21.97
CA VAL A 96 8.23 6.00 21.37
C VAL A 96 8.55 4.72 20.59
N ILE A 97 9.72 4.65 19.96
CA ILE A 97 10.21 3.47 19.24
C ILE A 97 10.44 2.30 20.20
N GLU A 98 11.11 2.52 21.34
CA GLU A 98 11.30 1.46 22.35
C GLU A 98 9.98 0.96 22.95
N ASN A 99 9.01 1.86 23.18
CA ASN A 99 7.72 1.49 23.75
C ASN A 99 6.86 0.67 22.78
N ILE A 100 6.84 1.00 21.48
CA ILE A 100 6.12 0.23 20.47
C ILE A 100 6.80 -1.14 20.23
N GLU A 101 8.14 -1.19 20.23
CA GLU A 101 8.87 -2.47 20.16
C GLU A 101 8.65 -3.36 21.39
N GLN A 102 8.39 -2.76 22.56
CA GLN A 102 8.04 -3.49 23.79
C GLN A 102 6.58 -3.97 23.78
N GLU A 103 5.61 -3.14 23.37
CA GLU A 103 4.20 -3.54 23.26
C GLU A 103 3.99 -4.63 22.20
N ILE A 104 4.72 -4.59 21.07
CA ILE A 104 4.71 -5.65 20.05
C ILE A 104 5.31 -6.96 20.58
N LYS A 105 6.28 -6.92 21.51
CA LYS A 105 6.82 -8.11 22.17
C LYS A 105 5.85 -8.70 23.20
N GLU A 106 5.01 -7.89 23.83
CA GLU A 106 4.03 -8.35 24.82
C GLU A 106 2.76 -8.94 24.18
N GLU A 107 2.30 -8.45 23.02
CA GLU A 107 1.17 -9.09 22.30
C GLU A 107 1.57 -10.34 21.51
N SER A 108 2.83 -10.47 21.08
CA SER A 108 3.32 -11.66 20.39
C SER A 108 3.65 -12.84 21.33
N THR A 109 3.59 -12.66 22.65
CA THR A 109 3.97 -13.69 23.65
C THR A 109 2.83 -14.58 24.15
N ILE A 110 1.58 -14.39 23.70
CA ILE A 110 0.46 -15.29 24.09
C ILE A 110 0.34 -16.54 23.18
N SER A 111 1.14 -16.63 22.12
CA SER A 111 1.30 -17.90 21.40
C SER A 111 2.65 -17.97 20.71
N HIS A 112 3.70 -18.36 21.44
CA HIS A 112 4.70 -19.37 21.05
C HIS A 112 5.80 -19.41 22.11
N ASN A 113 6.16 -20.63 22.50
CA ASN A 113 7.17 -20.92 23.52
C ASN A 113 8.49 -20.19 23.25
N ASN A 114 9.06 -19.63 24.32
CA ASN A 114 10.43 -19.13 24.42
C ASN A 114 11.45 -20.00 23.68
N SER A 115 12.13 -19.41 22.71
CA SER A 115 13.46 -19.86 22.30
C SER A 115 14.40 -18.65 22.24
N ASN A 116 15.33 -18.65 23.19
CA ASN A 116 16.54 -17.82 23.15
C ASN A 116 17.20 -17.92 21.76
N SER A 117 17.67 -16.78 21.25
CA SER A 117 18.48 -16.66 20.04
C SER A 117 19.82 -17.40 20.21
N ALA A 118 19.80 -18.70 19.93
CA ALA A 118 20.97 -19.45 19.50
C ALA A 118 20.87 -19.56 17.97
N ASP A 119 21.96 -19.30 17.26
CA ASP A 119 22.05 -19.48 15.82
C ASP A 119 21.67 -20.93 15.45
N ASP A 120 20.45 -21.12 14.95
CA ASP A 120 20.01 -22.40 14.40
C ASP A 120 20.65 -22.59 13.01
N ASP A 121 21.85 -23.16 12.99
CA ASP A 121 22.57 -23.53 11.75
C ASP A 121 22.07 -24.85 11.15
N SER A 122 20.87 -25.31 11.55
CA SER A 122 20.25 -26.49 10.96
C SER A 122 19.70 -26.21 9.56
N PHE A 123 19.66 -27.28 8.75
CA PHE A 123 19.19 -27.25 7.39
C PHE A 123 17.82 -27.91 7.29
N THR A 124 16.91 -27.28 6.56
CA THR A 124 15.65 -27.89 6.15
C THR A 124 15.81 -28.44 4.73
N ILE A 125 15.48 -29.72 4.55
CA ILE A 125 15.42 -30.38 3.24
C ILE A 125 13.98 -30.24 2.72
N LEU A 126 13.84 -29.76 1.50
CA LEU A 126 12.54 -29.62 0.84
C LEU A 126 12.13 -30.97 0.26
N SER A 127 11.05 -31.55 0.78
CA SER A 127 10.50 -32.81 0.27
C SER A 127 9.82 -32.57 -1.08
N PRO A 128 10.20 -33.28 -2.16
CA PRO A 128 9.53 -33.18 -3.46
C PRO A 128 8.04 -33.57 -3.43
N ASP A 129 7.61 -34.33 -2.41
CA ASP A 129 6.23 -34.79 -2.28
C ASP A 129 5.32 -33.76 -1.60
N ASN A 130 5.90 -32.76 -0.90
CA ASN A 130 5.18 -31.76 -0.10
C ASN A 130 5.35 -30.34 -0.64
N MET A 131 5.23 -30.16 -1.95
CA MET A 131 5.53 -28.88 -2.60
C MET A 131 4.65 -27.72 -2.13
N GLU A 132 3.38 -27.98 -1.79
CA GLU A 132 2.49 -26.94 -1.25
C GLU A 132 2.98 -26.42 0.10
N GLU A 133 3.38 -27.34 0.99
CA GLU A 133 3.89 -27.00 2.32
C GLU A 133 5.25 -26.31 2.22
N ASN A 134 6.13 -26.75 1.31
CA ASN A 134 7.39 -26.08 1.03
C ASN A 134 7.17 -24.62 0.60
N ILE A 135 6.23 -24.38 -0.32
CA ILE A 135 5.90 -23.03 -0.79
C ILE A 135 5.30 -22.21 0.36
N LEU A 136 4.34 -22.76 1.12
CA LEU A 136 3.75 -22.08 2.27
C LEU A 136 4.83 -21.69 3.30
N ASN A 137 5.75 -22.60 3.59
CA ASN A 137 6.80 -22.36 4.56
C ASN A 137 7.77 -21.27 4.09
N LEU A 138 8.10 -21.20 2.80
CA LEU A 138 9.07 -20.24 2.26
C LEU A 138 8.46 -18.86 1.95
N PHE A 139 7.19 -18.82 1.54
CA PHE A 139 6.53 -17.60 1.04
C PHE A 139 5.37 -17.11 1.91
N LEU A 140 5.00 -17.85 2.96
CA LEU A 140 3.90 -17.54 3.89
C LEU A 140 2.49 -17.54 3.25
N VAL A 141 2.36 -18.02 2.01
CA VAL A 141 1.10 -18.02 1.27
C VAL A 141 0.82 -19.35 0.58
N LYS A 142 -0.46 -19.70 0.47
CA LYS A 142 -0.92 -20.84 -0.33
C LYS A 142 -1.16 -20.42 -1.78
N MET A 143 -0.69 -21.23 -2.74
CA MET A 143 -0.94 -20.96 -4.16
C MET A 143 -2.34 -21.41 -4.57
N PRO A 144 -2.98 -20.69 -5.50
CA PRO A 144 -4.28 -21.10 -6.04
C PRO A 144 -4.14 -22.28 -7.00
N GLU A 145 -5.26 -22.93 -7.34
CA GLU A 145 -5.27 -24.11 -8.23
C GLU A 145 -4.72 -23.81 -9.64
N ASP A 146 -5.01 -22.63 -10.19
CA ASP A 146 -4.54 -22.22 -11.51
C ASP A 146 -3.01 -22.08 -11.59
N PHE A 147 -2.33 -21.85 -10.46
CA PHE A 147 -0.87 -21.88 -10.38
C PHE A 147 -0.31 -23.27 -10.71
N TYR A 148 -0.84 -24.32 -10.06
CA TYR A 148 -0.40 -25.70 -10.26
C TYR A 148 -0.82 -26.20 -11.65
N GLN A 149 -2.04 -25.86 -12.08
CA GLN A 149 -2.52 -26.20 -13.42
C GLN A 149 -1.68 -25.58 -14.53
N LEU A 150 -1.18 -24.35 -14.35
CA LEU A 150 -0.27 -23.76 -15.34
C LEU A 150 1.06 -24.52 -15.39
N TYR A 151 1.59 -24.97 -14.25
CA TYR A 151 2.82 -25.77 -14.25
C TYR A 151 2.62 -27.09 -15.02
N GLU A 152 1.49 -27.78 -14.80
CA GLU A 152 1.12 -28.97 -15.58
C GLU A 152 0.98 -28.67 -17.08
N PHE A 153 0.30 -27.58 -17.43
CA PHE A 153 0.21 -27.11 -18.81
C PHE A 153 1.60 -26.91 -19.44
N CYS A 154 2.53 -26.28 -18.71
CA CYS A 154 3.89 -26.05 -19.17
C CYS A 154 4.68 -27.35 -19.34
N LYS A 155 4.56 -28.32 -18.42
CA LYS A 155 5.16 -29.66 -18.56
C LYS A 155 4.63 -30.42 -19.78
N LEU A 156 3.33 -30.31 -20.08
CA LEU A 156 2.72 -30.98 -21.24
C LEU A 156 3.06 -30.29 -22.57
N THR A 157 3.40 -29.01 -22.53
CA THR A 157 3.64 -28.18 -23.73
C THR A 157 5.10 -28.14 -24.14
N SER A 158 6.02 -28.15 -23.17
CA SER A 158 7.47 -28.07 -23.36
C SER A 158 8.10 -29.44 -23.56
N ASN A 159 9.06 -29.53 -24.47
CA ASN A 159 9.94 -30.70 -24.60
C ASN A 159 11.22 -30.56 -23.75
N GLU A 160 11.41 -29.40 -23.10
CA GLU A 160 12.61 -29.03 -22.34
C GLU A 160 12.22 -28.52 -20.93
N ASP A 161 12.63 -27.31 -20.58
CA ASP A 161 12.37 -26.66 -19.29
C ASP A 161 10.94 -26.09 -19.23
N PRO A 162 10.07 -26.57 -18.32
CA PRO A 162 8.71 -26.06 -18.17
C PRO A 162 8.68 -24.55 -17.89
N LEU A 163 9.68 -24.00 -17.20
CA LEU A 163 9.71 -22.59 -16.81
C LEU A 163 9.92 -21.64 -18.01
N LYS A 164 10.40 -22.16 -19.14
CA LYS A 164 10.66 -21.40 -20.38
C LYS A 164 9.56 -21.58 -21.43
N THR A 165 8.46 -22.27 -21.10
CA THR A 165 7.35 -22.52 -22.04
C THR A 165 6.77 -21.23 -22.64
N LEU A 166 6.76 -20.13 -21.87
CA LEU A 166 6.21 -18.84 -22.27
C LEU A 166 7.22 -17.93 -23.00
N LYS A 167 8.41 -18.45 -23.33
CA LYS A 167 9.44 -17.71 -24.08
C LYS A 167 8.95 -17.10 -25.41
N PRO A 168 8.03 -17.72 -26.20
CA PRO A 168 7.53 -17.09 -27.43
C PRO A 168 6.88 -15.72 -27.23
N ILE A 169 6.42 -15.40 -26.03
CA ILE A 169 5.86 -14.10 -25.65
C ILE A 169 6.80 -13.32 -24.69
N ASN A 170 8.09 -13.70 -24.64
CA ASN A 170 9.14 -13.13 -23.79
C ASN A 170 8.82 -13.15 -22.29
N LEU A 171 8.19 -14.24 -21.82
CA LEU A 171 7.85 -14.45 -20.41
C LEU A 171 8.44 -15.76 -19.88
N TYR A 172 8.73 -15.80 -18.58
CA TYR A 172 9.34 -16.93 -17.88
C TYR A 172 8.70 -17.13 -16.51
N LEU A 173 8.40 -18.38 -16.17
CA LEU A 173 7.91 -18.73 -14.84
C LEU A 173 9.06 -18.61 -13.82
N VAL A 174 8.78 -17.98 -12.69
CA VAL A 174 9.75 -17.69 -11.61
C VAL A 174 9.08 -17.74 -10.24
N GLY A 175 9.84 -17.51 -9.18
CA GLY A 175 9.30 -17.35 -7.83
C GLY A 175 8.89 -18.71 -7.26
N PRO A 176 7.65 -18.89 -6.80
CA PRO A 176 7.18 -20.19 -6.32
C PRO A 176 7.31 -21.33 -7.36
N TYR A 177 7.36 -21.02 -8.66
CA TYR A 177 7.64 -22.03 -9.70
C TYR A 177 9.08 -22.57 -9.66
N ASP A 178 10.04 -21.79 -9.15
CA ASP A 178 11.42 -22.26 -8.97
C ASP A 178 11.48 -23.37 -7.91
N ILE A 179 10.56 -23.33 -6.92
CA ILE A 179 10.36 -24.42 -5.97
C ILE A 179 9.74 -25.62 -6.68
N LEU A 180 8.62 -25.46 -7.40
CA LEU A 180 7.98 -26.56 -8.16
C LEU A 180 8.91 -27.28 -9.15
N ASN A 181 9.88 -26.57 -9.72
CA ASN A 181 10.87 -27.12 -10.63
C ASN A 181 12.15 -27.61 -9.91
N CYS A 182 12.09 -27.79 -8.59
CA CYS A 182 13.16 -28.32 -7.75
C CYS A 182 14.51 -27.58 -7.86
N LYS A 183 14.51 -26.28 -8.14
CA LYS A 183 15.75 -25.48 -8.19
C LYS A 183 16.37 -25.32 -6.80
N LEU A 184 15.54 -25.30 -5.76
CA LEU A 184 15.97 -25.31 -4.36
C LEU A 184 15.66 -26.68 -3.75
N LYS A 185 16.68 -27.32 -3.18
CA LYS A 185 16.57 -28.64 -2.52
C LYS A 185 16.64 -28.58 -1.00
N SER A 186 17.38 -27.61 -0.47
CA SER A 186 17.53 -27.38 0.96
C SER A 186 17.92 -25.93 1.22
N PHE A 187 17.69 -25.47 2.44
CA PHE A 187 18.07 -24.14 2.89
C PHE A 187 18.45 -24.15 4.37
N LYS A 188 19.28 -23.19 4.78
CA LYS A 188 19.58 -22.95 6.19
C LYS A 188 18.42 -22.21 6.86
N ASN A 189 18.04 -22.61 8.06
CA ASN A 189 16.89 -22.02 8.74
C ASN A 189 17.07 -20.54 9.06
N ASN A 190 18.28 -20.11 9.42
CA ASN A 190 18.61 -18.70 9.63
C ASN A 190 18.46 -17.82 8.37
N ASP A 191 18.53 -18.41 7.19
CA ASP A 191 18.43 -17.73 5.90
C ASP A 191 16.99 -17.69 5.35
N LYS A 192 16.03 -18.32 6.03
CA LYS A 192 14.65 -18.50 5.54
C LYS A 192 14.00 -17.19 5.08
N GLU A 193 14.25 -16.11 5.81
CA GLU A 193 13.73 -14.77 5.51
C GLU A 193 14.06 -14.30 4.09
N LYS A 194 15.21 -14.68 3.52
CA LYS A 194 15.64 -14.22 2.19
C LYS A 194 14.70 -14.69 1.07
N TYR A 195 14.01 -15.80 1.25
CA TYR A 195 13.08 -16.35 0.25
C TYR A 195 11.81 -15.49 0.09
N LEU A 196 11.44 -14.70 1.11
CA LEU A 196 10.37 -13.70 1.00
C LEU A 196 10.70 -12.59 -0.02
N ARG A 197 11.98 -12.43 -0.36
CA ARG A 197 12.47 -11.50 -1.39
C ARG A 197 12.73 -12.17 -2.75
N HIS A 198 12.54 -13.48 -2.87
CA HIS A 198 12.79 -14.18 -4.13
C HIS A 198 11.88 -13.63 -5.23
N TRP A 199 12.47 -13.02 -6.26
CA TRP A 199 11.77 -12.32 -7.33
C TRP A 199 10.86 -11.17 -6.89
N ARG A 200 11.10 -10.59 -5.71
CA ARG A 200 10.38 -9.41 -5.24
C ARG A 200 11.05 -8.16 -5.81
N TYR A 201 10.36 -7.47 -6.72
CA TYR A 201 10.85 -6.24 -7.32
C TYR A 201 10.74 -5.06 -6.35
N TYR A 202 11.49 -4.01 -6.65
CA TYR A 202 11.60 -2.83 -5.81
C TYR A 202 10.24 -2.23 -5.37
N TYR A 203 9.26 -2.20 -6.28
CA TYR A 203 7.93 -1.64 -6.00
C TYR A 203 6.87 -2.70 -5.65
N ASP A 204 7.25 -3.95 -5.39
CA ASP A 204 6.30 -5.02 -5.06
C ASP A 204 5.89 -4.92 -3.58
N PRO A 205 4.66 -4.49 -3.27
CA PRO A 205 4.16 -4.51 -1.90
C PRO A 205 3.97 -5.96 -1.42
N PRO A 206 3.78 -6.20 -0.11
CA PRO A 206 3.57 -7.54 0.45
C PRO A 206 2.43 -8.33 -0.21
N GLU A 207 1.37 -7.65 -0.63
CA GLU A 207 0.20 -8.21 -1.31
C GLU A 207 0.53 -8.79 -2.69
N PHE A 208 1.63 -8.36 -3.31
CA PHE A 208 2.05 -8.75 -4.64
C PHE A 208 3.16 -9.81 -4.59
N GLN A 209 2.87 -11.00 -5.13
CA GLN A 209 3.80 -12.13 -5.21
C GLN A 209 4.11 -12.43 -6.67
N THR A 210 5.32 -12.08 -7.12
CA THR A 210 5.79 -12.36 -8.49
C THR A 210 5.83 -13.86 -8.78
N ILE A 211 5.31 -14.23 -9.95
CA ILE A 211 5.22 -15.60 -10.47
C ILE A 211 5.69 -15.71 -11.92
N ILE A 212 5.70 -14.60 -12.67
CA ILE A 212 6.19 -14.52 -14.04
C ILE A 212 7.05 -13.27 -14.19
N ARG A 213 8.19 -13.37 -14.86
CA ARG A 213 8.98 -12.22 -15.29
C ARG A 213 9.02 -12.10 -16.81
N GLY A 214 9.20 -10.88 -17.29
CA GLY A 214 9.59 -10.59 -18.66
C GLY A 214 11.10 -10.51 -18.84
N ASP A 215 11.51 -10.16 -20.06
CA ASP A 215 12.92 -9.99 -20.43
C ASP A 215 13.46 -8.56 -20.25
N LYS A 216 12.58 -7.54 -20.29
CA LYS A 216 12.96 -6.12 -20.33
C LYS A 216 12.13 -5.26 -19.38
N ASP A 217 12.68 -4.10 -19.03
CA ASP A 217 12.03 -2.99 -18.30
C ASP A 217 11.45 -3.36 -16.93
N GLY A 218 11.97 -4.43 -16.32
CA GLY A 218 11.41 -4.98 -15.09
C GLY A 218 9.94 -5.38 -15.22
N LEU A 219 9.46 -5.73 -16.42
CA LEU A 219 8.09 -6.25 -16.59
C LEU A 219 7.96 -7.57 -15.83
N HIS A 220 6.95 -7.68 -14.99
CA HIS A 220 6.66 -8.91 -14.27
C HIS A 220 5.19 -8.96 -13.87
N PHE A 221 4.72 -10.16 -13.52
CA PHE A 221 3.35 -10.44 -13.12
C PHE A 221 3.35 -11.20 -11.80
N GLY A 222 2.39 -10.86 -10.97
CA GLY A 222 2.25 -11.43 -9.64
C GLY A 222 0.80 -11.59 -9.22
N TYR A 223 0.56 -12.57 -8.36
CA TYR A 223 -0.71 -12.70 -7.66
C TYR A 223 -0.88 -11.56 -6.67
N TRP A 224 -2.07 -10.96 -6.65
CA TRP A 224 -2.46 -9.95 -5.66
C TRP A 224 -3.39 -10.56 -4.59
N ARG A 225 -3.04 -10.37 -3.32
CA ARG A 225 -3.82 -10.83 -2.17
C ARG A 225 -4.16 -9.67 -1.25
N ASP A 226 -5.44 -9.42 -1.02
CA ASP A 226 -5.85 -8.45 0.00
C ASP A 226 -5.65 -8.99 1.42
N GLU A 227 -5.71 -10.32 1.59
CA GLU A 227 -5.45 -11.04 2.85
C GLU A 227 -4.45 -12.17 2.62
N ILE A 228 -3.53 -12.38 3.54
CA ILE A 228 -2.42 -13.34 3.36
C ILE A 228 -2.89 -14.80 3.32
N THR A 229 -3.92 -15.12 4.10
CA THR A 229 -4.48 -16.48 4.23
C THR A 229 -5.44 -16.82 3.08
N GLU A 230 -5.93 -15.81 2.36
CA GLU A 230 -6.90 -15.97 1.28
C GLU A 230 -6.24 -16.20 -0.08
N LYS A 231 -7.04 -16.73 -1.02
CA LYS A 231 -6.62 -16.90 -2.42
C LYS A 231 -6.44 -15.54 -3.11
N PRO A 232 -5.62 -15.45 -4.17
CA PRO A 232 -5.46 -14.21 -4.91
C PRO A 232 -6.79 -13.73 -5.49
N ILE A 233 -6.93 -12.41 -5.58
CA ILE A 233 -8.09 -11.77 -6.21
C ILE A 233 -7.90 -11.73 -7.72
N PHE A 234 -6.69 -11.41 -8.16
CA PHE A 234 -6.29 -11.32 -9.56
C PHE A 234 -4.78 -11.50 -9.69
N VAL A 235 -4.33 -11.66 -10.93
CA VAL A 235 -2.94 -11.43 -11.33
C VAL A 235 -2.83 -10.01 -11.86
N ALA A 236 -1.80 -9.30 -11.40
CA ALA A 236 -1.48 -7.95 -11.85
C ALA A 236 -0.08 -7.91 -12.46
N LYS A 237 0.22 -6.82 -13.18
CA LYS A 237 1.53 -6.56 -13.76
C LYS A 237 2.10 -5.24 -13.26
N ASN A 238 3.42 -5.16 -13.22
CA ASN A 238 4.17 -3.92 -13.06
C ASN A 238 5.40 -3.92 -13.98
N LYS A 239 5.93 -2.72 -14.26
CA LYS A 239 7.24 -2.51 -14.89
C LYS A 239 8.12 -1.75 -13.90
N ALA A 240 8.95 -2.49 -13.16
CA ALA A 240 9.66 -1.94 -12.01
C ALA A 240 10.66 -0.83 -12.36
N ASP A 241 11.19 -0.84 -13.59
CA ASP A 241 12.12 0.19 -14.08
C ASP A 241 11.39 1.48 -14.51
N VAL A 242 10.06 1.45 -14.60
CA VAL A 242 9.25 2.59 -15.05
C VAL A 242 8.61 3.32 -13.87
N ASN A 243 7.81 2.63 -13.06
CA ASN A 243 7.09 3.23 -11.94
C ASN A 243 6.53 2.16 -10.98
N CYS A 244 5.87 2.59 -9.92
CA CYS A 244 5.21 1.73 -8.93
C CYS A 244 3.78 1.31 -9.30
N VAL A 245 3.28 1.61 -10.51
CA VAL A 245 1.88 1.34 -10.87
C VAL A 245 1.67 -0.16 -11.11
N ILE A 246 0.72 -0.73 -10.38
CA ILE A 246 0.32 -2.13 -10.45
C ILE A 246 -1.04 -2.22 -11.14
N GLU A 247 -1.08 -2.86 -12.30
CA GLU A 247 -2.27 -2.96 -13.16
C GLU A 247 -2.89 -4.37 -13.06
N PRO A 248 -4.11 -4.53 -12.54
CA PRO A 248 -4.83 -5.80 -12.59
C PRO A 248 -5.07 -6.25 -14.04
N VAL A 249 -4.77 -7.52 -14.36
CA VAL A 249 -4.84 -8.05 -15.73
C VAL A 249 -6.02 -9.01 -15.92
N ALA A 250 -6.13 -10.01 -15.04
CA ALA A 250 -7.22 -11.00 -15.05
C ALA A 250 -7.34 -11.69 -13.68
N GLU A 251 -8.45 -12.37 -13.43
CA GLU A 251 -8.69 -13.07 -12.15
C GLU A 251 -7.67 -14.21 -11.89
N ASN A 252 -7.21 -14.87 -12.95
CA ASN A 252 -6.34 -16.03 -12.89
C ASN A 252 -5.17 -15.90 -13.87
N ILE A 253 -4.20 -16.80 -13.74
CA ILE A 253 -2.96 -16.77 -14.53
C ILE A 253 -3.19 -17.11 -16.02
N PHE A 254 -4.17 -17.96 -16.35
CA PHE A 254 -4.48 -18.31 -17.73
C PHE A 254 -5.10 -17.13 -18.50
N GLY A 255 -6.04 -16.40 -17.88
CA GLY A 255 -6.58 -15.16 -18.45
C GLY A 255 -5.50 -14.10 -18.65
N THR A 256 -4.54 -14.03 -17.73
CA THR A 256 -3.37 -13.13 -17.84
C THR A 256 -2.50 -13.49 -19.04
N ILE A 257 -2.13 -14.76 -19.17
CA ILE A 257 -1.31 -15.24 -20.29
C ILE A 257 -2.06 -15.09 -21.61
N ASN A 258 -3.37 -15.36 -21.65
CA ASN A 258 -4.20 -15.14 -22.84
C ASN A 258 -4.12 -13.67 -23.30
N ASN A 259 -4.23 -12.71 -22.36
CA ASN A 259 -4.09 -11.29 -22.67
C ASN A 259 -2.69 -10.94 -23.19
N CYS A 260 -1.64 -11.47 -22.55
CA CYS A 260 -0.27 -11.28 -23.00
C CYS A 260 -0.03 -11.84 -24.41
N ILE A 261 -0.59 -13.00 -24.72
CA ILE A 261 -0.53 -13.60 -26.06
C ILE A 261 -1.26 -12.73 -27.08
N GLU A 262 -2.47 -12.26 -26.77
CA GLU A 262 -3.23 -11.38 -27.65
C GLU A 262 -2.49 -10.06 -27.93
N ASP A 263 -1.81 -9.50 -26.93
CA ASP A 263 -1.01 -8.29 -27.10
C ASP A 263 0.29 -8.57 -27.86
N ALA A 264 0.95 -9.71 -27.62
CA ALA A 264 2.12 -10.14 -28.38
C ALA A 264 1.79 -10.36 -29.86
N LEU A 265 0.64 -10.97 -30.19
CA LEU A 265 0.21 -11.20 -31.58
C LEU A 265 0.01 -9.92 -32.39
N LYS A 266 -0.33 -8.79 -31.74
CA LYS A 266 -0.49 -7.49 -32.40
C LYS A 266 0.83 -6.92 -32.90
N VAL A 267 1.92 -7.21 -32.22
CA VAL A 267 3.26 -6.65 -32.50
C VAL A 267 4.23 -7.67 -33.09
N ALA A 268 3.91 -8.97 -33.02
CA ALA A 268 4.76 -10.06 -33.49
C ALA A 268 5.02 -9.99 -35.00
N ASN A 269 6.25 -10.35 -35.40
CA ASN A 269 6.63 -10.47 -36.80
C ASN A 269 6.15 -11.79 -37.43
N LEU A 270 6.34 -11.96 -38.75
CA LEU A 270 5.88 -13.16 -39.48
C LEU A 270 6.51 -14.47 -39.00
N PHE A 271 7.70 -14.42 -38.38
CA PHE A 271 8.41 -15.60 -37.88
C PHE A 271 7.97 -15.99 -36.45
N GLU A 272 7.57 -15.02 -35.64
CA GLU A 272 7.09 -15.23 -34.27
C GLU A 272 5.61 -15.66 -34.23
N LYS A 273 4.78 -15.17 -35.16
CA LYS A 273 3.34 -15.44 -35.18
C LYS A 273 2.97 -16.93 -35.11
N PRO A 274 3.64 -17.86 -35.83
CA PRO A 274 3.30 -19.27 -35.76
C PRO A 274 3.46 -19.87 -34.35
N SER A 275 4.57 -19.59 -33.67
CA SER A 275 4.85 -20.15 -32.35
C SER A 275 3.90 -19.58 -31.28
N ILE A 276 3.65 -18.26 -31.34
CA ILE A 276 2.70 -17.59 -30.44
C ILE A 276 1.27 -18.11 -30.68
N SER A 277 0.85 -18.30 -31.94
CA SER A 277 -0.49 -18.81 -32.28
C SER A 277 -0.67 -20.26 -31.82
N GLN A 278 0.36 -21.10 -31.94
CA GLN A 278 0.34 -22.48 -31.45
C GLN A 278 0.22 -22.52 -29.92
N LEU A 279 0.98 -21.68 -29.22
CA LEU A 279 0.86 -21.53 -27.76
C LEU A 279 -0.56 -21.08 -27.38
N HIS A 280 -1.13 -20.10 -28.10
CA HIS A 280 -2.49 -19.61 -27.85
C HIS A 280 -3.54 -20.70 -27.96
N LYS A 281 -3.45 -21.51 -29.03
CA LYS A 281 -4.36 -22.63 -29.27
C LYS A 281 -4.31 -23.63 -28.13
N ARG A 282 -3.12 -24.07 -27.72
CA ARG A 282 -2.93 -25.02 -26.61
C ARG A 282 -3.46 -24.46 -25.30
N LEU A 283 -3.19 -23.18 -25.00
CA LEU A 283 -3.69 -22.51 -23.79
C LEU A 283 -5.22 -22.52 -23.74
N LYS A 284 -5.89 -22.19 -24.86
CA LYS A 284 -7.35 -22.19 -24.96
C LYS A 284 -7.95 -23.58 -24.81
N GLU A 285 -7.35 -24.58 -25.44
CA GLU A 285 -7.78 -25.99 -25.31
C GLU A 285 -7.66 -26.49 -23.87
N PHE A 286 -6.54 -26.18 -23.20
CA PHE A 286 -6.33 -26.52 -21.79
C PHE A 286 -7.34 -25.81 -20.88
N ALA A 287 -7.50 -24.49 -21.04
CA ALA A 287 -8.45 -23.71 -20.25
C ALA A 287 -9.88 -24.22 -20.41
N HIS A 288 -10.31 -24.55 -21.64
CA HIS A 288 -11.62 -25.14 -21.91
C HIS A 288 -11.78 -26.49 -21.21
N LYS A 289 -10.79 -27.40 -21.34
CA LYS A 289 -10.81 -28.72 -20.71
C LYS A 289 -10.93 -28.65 -19.18
N HIS A 290 -10.31 -27.65 -18.57
CA HIS A 290 -10.24 -27.47 -17.12
C HIS A 290 -11.25 -26.44 -16.57
N ASN A 291 -12.17 -25.94 -17.41
CA ASN A 291 -13.17 -24.92 -17.05
C ASN A 291 -12.58 -23.63 -16.45
N ILE A 292 -11.46 -23.16 -17.00
CA ILE A 292 -10.75 -21.96 -16.56
C ILE A 292 -11.22 -20.77 -17.40
N THR A 293 -11.68 -19.70 -16.74
CA THR A 293 -12.08 -18.47 -17.43
C THR A 293 -10.86 -17.73 -18.00
N LEU A 294 -10.98 -17.22 -19.23
CA LEU A 294 -9.96 -16.37 -19.87
C LEU A 294 -10.40 -14.90 -19.92
N GLU A 295 -11.44 -14.53 -19.18
CA GLU A 295 -11.99 -13.17 -19.20
C GLU A 295 -11.05 -12.15 -18.57
N ARG A 296 -11.02 -10.94 -19.17
CA ARG A 296 -10.23 -9.81 -18.66
C ARG A 296 -10.81 -9.15 -17.39
N LYS A 297 -12.13 -9.24 -17.21
CA LYS A 297 -12.84 -8.58 -16.11
C LYS A 297 -13.99 -9.44 -15.60
N THR A 298 -13.75 -10.14 -14.51
CA THR A 298 -14.73 -11.00 -13.88
C THR A 298 -15.54 -10.27 -12.82
N ASP A 299 -16.66 -10.87 -12.39
CA ASP A 299 -17.47 -10.31 -11.31
C ASP A 299 -16.76 -10.34 -9.96
N LYS A 300 -15.81 -11.26 -9.73
CA LYS A 300 -14.96 -11.26 -8.54
C LYS A 300 -14.09 -10.00 -8.48
N MET A 301 -13.42 -9.66 -9.59
CA MET A 301 -12.61 -8.43 -9.68
C MET A 301 -13.47 -7.17 -9.47
N ARG A 302 -14.64 -7.10 -10.12
CA ARG A 302 -15.59 -5.97 -9.94
C ARG A 302 -16.14 -5.89 -8.51
N SER A 303 -16.33 -7.03 -7.85
CA SER A 303 -16.81 -7.09 -6.47
C SER A 303 -15.77 -6.60 -5.50
N ARG A 304 -14.49 -6.95 -5.71
CA ARG A 304 -13.38 -6.40 -4.95
C ARG A 304 -13.22 -4.90 -5.19
N GLU A 305 -13.33 -4.46 -6.45
CA GLU A 305 -13.26 -3.04 -6.82
C GLU A 305 -14.23 -2.16 -6.02
N ARG A 306 -15.47 -2.63 -5.76
CA ARG A 306 -16.45 -1.92 -4.93
C ARG A 306 -16.10 -1.83 -3.43
N LYS A 307 -15.10 -2.58 -2.98
CA LYS A 307 -14.61 -2.62 -1.59
C LYS A 307 -13.29 -1.84 -1.41
N VAL A 308 -12.67 -1.39 -2.51
CA VAL A 308 -11.43 -0.60 -2.44
C VAL A 308 -11.73 0.72 -1.72
N VAL A 309 -10.95 1.02 -0.68
CA VAL A 309 -11.11 2.24 0.12
C VAL A 309 -10.19 3.37 -0.33
N ALA A 310 -8.98 3.04 -0.78
CA ALA A 310 -8.00 3.99 -1.31
C ALA A 310 -7.23 3.37 -2.48
N ARG A 311 -6.74 4.21 -3.41
CA ARG A 311 -5.98 3.74 -4.58
C ARG A 311 -4.48 3.69 -4.37
N THR A 312 -3.97 4.44 -3.39
CA THR A 312 -2.54 4.63 -3.12
C THR A 312 -1.75 5.07 -4.36
N PHE A 313 -0.43 5.19 -4.26
CA PHE A 313 0.44 5.52 -5.38
C PHE A 313 0.55 4.37 -6.39
N HIS A 314 0.50 3.12 -5.94
CA HIS A 314 0.60 1.94 -6.82
C HIS A 314 -0.70 1.62 -7.58
N LYS A 315 -1.82 2.30 -7.31
CA LYS A 315 -3.10 2.24 -8.04
C LYS A 315 -3.86 0.90 -8.02
N ALA A 316 -3.26 -0.20 -7.59
CA ALA A 316 -4.00 -1.44 -7.32
C ALA A 316 -5.08 -1.26 -6.24
N GLY A 317 -4.87 -0.33 -5.31
CA GLY A 317 -5.77 0.02 -4.22
C GLY A 317 -5.81 -0.99 -3.09
N ILE A 318 -6.26 -0.53 -1.93
CA ILE A 318 -6.29 -1.31 -0.68
C ILE A 318 -7.73 -1.63 -0.28
N VAL A 319 -7.89 -2.79 0.36
CA VAL A 319 -9.16 -3.24 0.95
C VAL A 319 -8.92 -3.52 2.42
N VAL A 320 -9.78 -2.96 3.27
CA VAL A 320 -9.79 -3.19 4.72
C VAL A 320 -11.23 -3.40 5.17
N PRO A 321 -11.47 -4.00 6.35
CA PRO A 321 -12.79 -4.01 6.96
C PRO A 321 -13.31 -2.57 7.12
N TYR A 322 -14.36 -2.23 6.37
CA TYR A 322 -14.92 -0.88 6.37
C TYR A 322 -16.44 -0.92 6.50
N ASN A 323 -16.94 -0.33 7.59
CA ASN A 323 -18.37 -0.26 7.85
C ASN A 323 -18.93 1.06 7.29
N LYS A 324 -19.62 0.97 6.14
CA LYS A 324 -20.21 2.13 5.46
C LYS A 324 -21.26 2.88 6.31
N LYS A 325 -21.89 2.25 7.29
CA LYS A 325 -22.89 2.91 8.15
C LYS A 325 -22.23 3.77 9.22
N THR A 326 -21.21 3.22 9.88
CA THR A 326 -20.49 3.91 10.96
C THR A 326 -19.32 4.73 10.45
N GLN A 327 -18.94 4.58 9.17
CA GLN A 327 -17.75 5.16 8.55
C GLN A 327 -16.46 4.78 9.30
N LEU A 328 -16.42 3.55 9.84
CA LEU A 328 -15.31 3.03 10.65
C LEU A 328 -14.45 2.06 9.85
N GLY A 329 -13.14 2.16 10.01
CA GLY A 329 -12.13 1.27 9.43
C GLY A 329 -11.20 1.99 8.45
N TYR A 330 -11.62 3.14 7.93
CA TYR A 330 -10.85 3.94 6.99
C TYR A 330 -11.35 5.38 6.94
N ARG A 331 -10.41 6.32 6.93
CA ARG A 331 -10.59 7.70 6.49
C ARG A 331 -9.43 8.15 5.61
N GLU A 332 -9.68 9.12 4.76
CA GLU A 332 -8.67 9.69 3.86
C GLU A 332 -7.52 10.35 4.64
N LEU A 333 -6.33 10.35 4.04
CA LEU A 333 -5.19 11.09 4.56
C LEU A 333 -5.50 12.60 4.66
N ALA A 334 -4.78 13.29 5.55
CA ALA A 334 -4.94 14.73 5.75
C ALA A 334 -4.53 15.58 4.53
N VAL A 335 -3.87 14.97 3.55
CA VAL A 335 -3.38 15.58 2.32
C VAL A 335 -3.76 14.73 1.12
N MET A 336 -3.80 15.36 -0.06
CA MET A 336 -4.04 14.65 -1.32
C MET A 336 -2.75 14.03 -1.87
N ASP A 337 -2.84 13.00 -2.74
CA ASP A 337 -1.69 12.36 -3.39
C ASP A 337 -0.66 13.36 -3.93
N LYS A 338 -1.11 14.40 -4.63
CA LYS A 338 -0.22 15.40 -5.24
C LYS A 338 0.58 16.20 -4.23
N GLU A 339 -0.01 16.48 -3.07
CA GLU A 339 0.66 17.20 -2.00
C GLU A 339 1.65 16.29 -1.27
N LEU A 340 1.27 15.04 -0.98
CA LEU A 340 2.18 14.05 -0.41
C LEU A 340 3.39 13.80 -1.34
N GLN A 341 3.15 13.63 -2.66
CA GLN A 341 4.21 13.52 -3.65
C GLN A 341 5.14 14.73 -3.66
N LYS A 342 4.60 15.94 -3.50
CA LYS A 342 5.41 17.15 -3.39
C LYS A 342 6.28 17.15 -2.13
N ILE A 343 5.71 16.77 -0.98
CA ILE A 343 6.47 16.67 0.28
C ILE A 343 7.62 15.66 0.13
N LEU A 344 7.35 14.49 -0.45
CA LEU A 344 8.36 13.46 -0.69
C LEU A 344 9.44 13.90 -1.67
N LYS A 345 9.06 14.63 -2.72
CA LYS A 345 10.02 15.23 -3.65
C LYS A 345 10.91 16.27 -2.95
N ASP A 346 10.33 17.15 -2.13
CA ASP A 346 11.07 18.15 -1.36
C ASP A 346 12.06 17.48 -0.38
N ILE A 347 11.73 16.29 0.15
CA ILE A 347 12.58 15.47 1.02
C ILE A 347 13.80 14.93 0.26
N ASP A 348 13.57 14.34 -0.91
CA ASP A 348 14.61 13.68 -1.71
C ASP A 348 15.56 14.71 -2.35
N GLU A 349 15.02 15.84 -2.81
CA GLU A 349 15.78 16.89 -3.51
C GLU A 349 16.39 17.94 -2.57
N ALA A 350 16.18 17.85 -1.25
CA ALA A 350 16.71 18.79 -0.28
C ALA A 350 18.25 18.90 -0.34
N GLY A 351 18.74 20.11 -0.63
CA GLY A 351 20.17 20.41 -0.74
C GLY A 351 20.89 20.47 0.61
N SER A 352 20.15 20.60 1.70
CA SER A 352 20.69 20.65 3.06
C SER A 352 19.91 19.78 4.06
N SER A 353 20.56 19.44 5.18
CA SER A 353 19.91 18.72 6.29
C SER A 353 18.72 19.49 6.87
N GLU A 354 18.82 20.82 6.98
CA GLU A 354 17.76 21.67 7.53
C GLU A 354 16.54 21.78 6.61
N GLU A 355 16.74 21.87 5.29
CA GLU A 355 15.63 21.81 4.32
C GLU A 355 14.90 20.47 4.39
N ARG A 356 15.66 19.37 4.45
CA ARG A 356 15.08 18.03 4.58
C ARG A 356 14.28 17.90 5.86
N LYS A 357 14.79 18.38 7.00
CA LYS A 357 14.05 18.39 8.28
C LYS A 357 12.73 19.15 8.18
N LYS A 358 12.72 20.32 7.55
CA LYS A 358 11.47 21.10 7.36
C LYS A 358 10.44 20.36 6.52
N ALA A 359 10.88 19.68 5.45
CA ALA A 359 9.98 18.85 4.64
C ALA A 359 9.51 17.63 5.45
N MET A 360 10.39 17.02 6.25
CA MET A 360 10.05 15.91 7.15
C MET A 360 9.01 16.29 8.19
N SER A 361 9.10 17.48 8.79
CA SER A 361 8.10 17.94 9.77
C SER A 361 6.69 18.03 9.19
N LYS A 362 6.54 18.25 7.87
CA LYS A 362 5.23 18.17 7.20
C LYS A 362 4.74 16.73 7.10
N LEU A 363 5.64 15.80 6.81
CA LEU A 363 5.34 14.37 6.81
C LEU A 363 5.00 13.86 8.21
N ASP A 364 5.72 14.30 9.24
CA ASP A 364 5.48 13.92 10.64
C ASP A 364 4.05 14.28 11.10
N GLU A 365 3.53 15.43 10.66
CA GLU A 365 2.14 15.81 10.94
C GLU A 365 1.14 14.87 10.26
N ILE A 366 1.42 14.43 9.02
CA ILE A 366 0.58 13.44 8.32
C ILE A 366 0.64 12.09 9.04
N VAL A 367 1.83 11.67 9.45
CA VAL A 367 2.05 10.44 10.24
C VAL A 367 1.25 10.51 11.53
N ARG A 368 1.36 11.61 12.30
CA ARG A 368 0.64 11.84 13.55
C ARG A 368 -0.88 11.75 13.38
N LEU A 369 -1.41 12.31 12.29
CA LEU A 369 -2.85 12.25 11.99
C LEU A 369 -3.30 10.84 11.57
N ALA A 370 -2.45 10.10 10.85
CA ALA A 370 -2.69 8.71 10.51
C ALA A 370 -2.68 7.80 11.75
N THR A 371 -1.76 8.00 12.70
CA THR A 371 -1.76 7.25 13.96
C THR A 371 -2.99 7.55 14.82
N ILE A 372 -3.44 8.81 14.89
CA ILE A 372 -4.72 9.12 15.55
C ILE A 372 -5.89 8.41 14.86
N ALA A 373 -5.83 8.21 13.53
CA ALA A 373 -6.82 7.40 12.82
C ALA A 373 -6.80 5.95 13.28
N ALA A 374 -5.61 5.36 13.41
CA ALA A 374 -5.47 4.01 13.94
C ALA A 374 -5.99 3.88 15.38
N ASP A 375 -5.73 4.84 16.27
CA ASP A 375 -6.28 4.85 17.64
C ASP A 375 -7.83 4.87 17.64
N GLU A 376 -8.41 5.48 16.61
CA GLU A 376 -9.86 5.54 16.37
C GLU A 376 -10.37 4.38 15.49
N CYS A 377 -9.57 3.32 15.34
CA CYS A 377 -9.84 2.09 14.57
C CYS A 377 -9.96 2.27 13.04
N ASP A 378 -9.46 3.38 12.49
CA ASP A 378 -9.35 3.63 11.04
C ASP A 378 -7.99 3.13 10.50
N PHE A 379 -7.69 1.84 10.71
CA PHE A 379 -6.38 1.24 10.37
C PHE A 379 -6.01 1.35 8.88
N GLY A 380 -7.01 1.44 8.00
CA GLY A 380 -6.78 1.63 6.56
C GLY A 380 -6.04 2.93 6.23
N THR A 381 -6.11 3.95 7.08
CA THR A 381 -5.39 5.23 6.88
C THR A 381 -3.87 5.04 7.04
N CYS A 382 -3.44 4.30 8.06
CA CYS A 382 -2.03 3.91 8.19
C CYS A 382 -1.59 3.01 7.03
N LEU A 383 -2.45 2.09 6.59
CA LEU A 383 -2.14 1.22 5.45
C LEU A 383 -1.94 2.02 4.16
N GLU A 384 -2.79 3.01 3.88
CA GLU A 384 -2.65 3.91 2.73
C GLU A 384 -1.32 4.66 2.78
N LEU A 385 -1.02 5.31 3.91
CA LEU A 385 0.24 6.05 4.06
C LEU A 385 1.46 5.14 3.91
N ALA A 386 1.43 3.93 4.50
CA ALA A 386 2.50 2.96 4.38
C ALA A 386 2.79 2.62 2.90
N HIS A 387 1.73 2.32 2.14
CA HIS A 387 1.83 2.00 0.72
C HIS A 387 2.31 3.17 -0.13
N ASP A 388 1.86 4.39 0.15
CA ASP A 388 2.30 5.59 -0.57
C ASP A 388 3.78 5.88 -0.33
N LEU A 389 4.23 5.83 0.93
CA LEU A 389 5.63 6.00 1.30
C LEU A 389 6.50 4.90 0.70
N PHE A 390 6.07 3.63 0.77
CA PHE A 390 6.78 2.52 0.14
C PHE A 390 6.90 2.67 -1.38
N SER A 391 5.80 3.05 -2.03
CA SER A 391 5.70 3.20 -3.48
C SER A 391 6.44 4.44 -4.01
N SER A 392 6.75 5.41 -3.15
CA SER A 392 7.58 6.56 -3.51
C SER A 392 9.00 6.17 -3.89
N GLY A 393 9.52 5.09 -3.30
CA GLY A 393 10.91 4.67 -3.46
C GLY A 393 11.93 5.59 -2.79
N SER A 394 11.49 6.51 -1.92
CA SER A 394 12.39 7.36 -1.14
C SER A 394 13.00 6.56 0.01
N VAL A 395 14.34 6.50 0.05
CA VAL A 395 15.10 5.84 1.12
C VAL A 395 14.98 6.58 2.46
N HIS A 396 14.61 7.86 2.44
CA HIS A 396 14.50 8.69 3.64
C HIS A 396 13.27 8.36 4.48
N VAL A 397 12.24 7.76 3.88
CA VAL A 397 10.96 7.47 4.53
C VAL A 397 10.70 5.99 4.76
N GLU A 398 11.65 5.09 4.43
CA GLU A 398 11.46 3.64 4.55
C GLU A 398 11.16 3.20 5.99
N LYS A 399 11.80 3.84 6.99
CA LYS A 399 11.52 3.56 8.40
C LYS A 399 10.09 3.95 8.79
N ILE A 400 9.61 5.08 8.29
CA ILE A 400 8.24 5.56 8.52
C ILE A 400 7.24 4.62 7.81
N ALA A 401 7.52 4.22 6.58
CA ALA A 401 6.71 3.25 5.85
C ALA A 401 6.59 1.93 6.63
N LEU A 402 7.70 1.41 7.17
CA LEU A 402 7.70 0.20 8.00
C LEU A 402 6.90 0.38 9.28
N GLN A 403 7.00 1.53 9.94
CA GLN A 403 6.21 1.85 11.14
C GLN A 403 4.71 1.84 10.81
N MET A 404 4.30 2.49 9.72
CA MET A 404 2.89 2.54 9.31
C MET A 404 2.37 1.15 8.89
N PHE A 405 3.18 0.35 8.19
CA PHE A 405 2.85 -1.05 7.92
C PHE A 405 2.72 -1.88 9.19
N SER A 406 3.61 -1.67 10.17
CA SER A 406 3.58 -2.41 11.44
C SER A 406 2.27 -2.19 12.17
N ILE A 407 1.83 -0.93 12.29
CA ILE A 407 0.54 -0.58 12.91
C ILE A 407 -0.61 -1.20 12.10
N ALA A 408 -0.64 -0.95 10.79
CA ALA A 408 -1.75 -1.37 9.94
C ALA A 408 -1.89 -2.90 9.88
N TYR A 409 -0.84 -3.63 9.54
CA TYR A 409 -0.89 -5.09 9.41
C TYR A 409 -1.08 -5.80 10.75
N THR A 410 -0.64 -5.23 11.87
CA THR A 410 -0.91 -5.82 13.19
C THR A 410 -2.40 -5.72 13.51
N HIS A 411 -3.00 -4.53 13.42
CA HIS A 411 -4.41 -4.35 13.75
C HIS A 411 -5.39 -4.93 12.72
N LEU A 412 -4.93 -5.17 11.49
CA LEU A 412 -5.69 -5.88 10.45
C LEU A 412 -5.51 -7.40 10.50
N ASP A 413 -4.70 -7.94 11.43
CA ASP A 413 -4.36 -9.37 11.53
C ASP A 413 -3.72 -9.95 10.26
N ARG A 414 -2.74 -9.22 9.72
CA ARG A 414 -2.01 -9.53 8.47
C ARG A 414 -0.51 -9.69 8.73
N LEU A 415 -0.13 -10.36 9.82
CA LEU A 415 1.26 -10.40 10.30
C LEU A 415 2.27 -10.96 9.29
N GLY A 416 1.91 -11.91 8.43
CA GLY A 416 2.86 -12.38 7.42
C GLY A 416 3.14 -11.34 6.31
N PHE A 417 2.25 -10.38 6.06
CA PHE A 417 2.60 -9.23 5.20
C PHE A 417 3.59 -8.31 5.89
N LEU A 418 3.51 -8.19 7.22
CA LEU A 418 4.51 -7.48 8.01
C LEU A 418 5.89 -8.17 7.96
N GLU A 419 5.93 -9.50 8.03
CA GLU A 419 7.18 -10.27 7.84
C GLU A 419 7.77 -10.04 6.45
N ILE A 420 6.93 -10.07 5.41
CA ILE A 420 7.36 -9.83 4.03
C ILE A 420 7.96 -8.43 3.85
N VAL A 421 7.30 -7.38 4.36
CA VAL A 421 7.84 -6.01 4.20
C VAL A 421 9.10 -5.78 5.01
N LYS A 422 9.22 -6.37 6.21
CA LYS A 422 10.46 -6.34 7.00
C LYS A 422 11.61 -6.96 6.23
N ALA A 423 11.40 -8.17 5.70
CA ALA A 423 12.39 -8.87 4.87
C ALA A 423 12.76 -8.05 3.64
N HIS A 424 11.77 -7.45 2.97
CA HIS A 424 11.95 -6.65 1.76
C HIS A 424 12.78 -5.39 2.02
N LEU A 425 12.40 -4.57 3.01
CA LEU A 425 13.11 -3.32 3.33
C LEU A 425 14.53 -3.56 3.87
N LYS A 426 14.82 -4.72 4.45
CA LYS A 426 16.17 -5.11 4.90
C LYS A 426 17.18 -5.25 3.76
N ASP A 427 16.74 -5.62 2.55
CA ASP A 427 17.61 -5.77 1.37
C ASP A 427 16.83 -5.47 0.08
N ARG A 428 16.32 -4.24 -0.02
CA ARG A 428 15.44 -3.81 -1.12
C ARG A 428 16.25 -3.46 -2.37
N LYS A 429 16.29 -4.36 -3.35
CA LYS A 429 17.11 -4.21 -4.56
C LYS A 429 16.34 -3.68 -5.77
N ARG A 430 17.03 -2.90 -6.60
CA ARG A 430 16.58 -2.53 -7.95
C ARG A 430 17.20 -3.47 -8.98
N GLY A 431 16.58 -3.55 -10.16
CA GLY A 431 17.05 -4.37 -11.28
C GLY A 431 16.19 -5.62 -11.51
N THR A 432 16.70 -6.51 -12.36
CA THR A 432 15.96 -7.68 -12.86
C THR A 432 16.58 -9.02 -12.45
N ASP A 433 17.74 -9.01 -11.79
CA ASP A 433 18.35 -10.21 -11.21
C ASP A 433 18.01 -10.30 -9.73
N LEU A 434 16.87 -10.94 -9.45
CA LEU A 434 16.26 -11.00 -8.12
C LEU A 434 16.07 -12.45 -7.64
N SER A 435 16.71 -13.41 -8.30
CA SER A 435 16.77 -14.77 -7.76
C SER A 435 17.60 -14.78 -6.48
N VAL A 436 17.15 -15.55 -5.49
CA VAL A 436 17.93 -15.84 -4.27
C VAL A 436 18.25 -17.34 -4.16
N ILE A 437 17.90 -18.08 -5.21
CA ILE A 437 18.15 -19.49 -5.45
C ILE A 437 19.22 -19.61 -6.53
#